data_AF-U3CHE4-F1
#
_entry.id   AF-U3CHE4-F1
#
_cell.length_a   1.000
_cell.length_b   1.000
_cell.length_c   1.000
_cell.angle_alpha   90.00
_cell.angle_beta   90.00
_cell.angle_gamma   90.00
#
_symmetry.space_group_name_H-M   'P 1'
#
loop_
_entity.id
_entity.type
_entity.pdbx_description
1 polymer ?
#
loop_
_entity_poly.entity_id
_entity_poly.type
_entity_poly.pdbx_seq_one_letter_code
_entity_poly.pdbx_strand_id
1 'polypeptide(L)'
;MANARTRLEYGDDCSEIADDLHRAAGGEGQVIVFRSNDAPWPAPTVENVKPRFNPPFRDSTTFNYPQNLDGSIRSLDEAYHAVYSDGRYVYDGALHNDGIPIGDDTKLVDSMNPNGVGYRLYNPDAGELLKGPINGK
;
A
#
# COMPACT_ATOMS: atom_id res chain seq x y z
N MET A 1 30.11 3.47 -16.42
CA MET A 1 29.04 4.50 -16.53
C MET A 1 27.72 3.76 -16.51
N ALA A 2 27.02 3.79 -15.36
CA ALA A 2 25.81 3.01 -15.15
C ALA A 2 24.64 3.69 -15.88
N ASN A 3 23.99 2.96 -16.78
CA ASN A 3 22.81 3.41 -17.49
C ASN A 3 21.65 3.58 -16.50
N ALA A 4 21.10 4.78 -16.48
CA ALA A 4 19.81 5.09 -15.88
C ALA A 4 18.76 4.12 -16.42
N ARG A 5 18.19 3.29 -15.54
CA ARG A 5 17.01 2.48 -15.86
C ARG A 5 15.79 3.38 -15.86
N THR A 6 15.63 4.16 -16.92
CA THR A 6 14.34 4.72 -17.33
C THR A 6 13.52 3.60 -17.96
N ARG A 7 12.73 2.90 -17.15
CA ARG A 7 11.51 2.22 -17.58
C ARG A 7 10.69 1.86 -16.34
N LEU A 8 9.71 2.69 -16.01
CA LEU A 8 8.52 2.27 -15.26
C LEU A 8 7.80 1.26 -16.16
N GLU A 9 8.24 0.00 -16.14
CA GLU A 9 7.58 -1.10 -16.84
C GLU A 9 6.35 -1.49 -16.04
N TYR A 10 5.18 -1.37 -16.66
CA TYR A 10 3.96 -2.20 -16.55
C TYR A 10 3.97 -3.42 -15.56
N GLY A 11 4.30 -3.21 -14.29
CA GLY A 11 4.56 -4.30 -13.35
C GLY A 11 5.01 -3.91 -11.93
N ASP A 12 5.08 -2.62 -11.60
CA ASP A 12 5.28 -2.20 -10.20
C ASP A 12 3.93 -2.28 -9.49
N ASP A 13 3.72 -3.38 -8.77
CA ASP A 13 2.60 -3.54 -7.84
C ASP A 13 2.74 -2.47 -6.74
N CYS A 14 1.64 -1.88 -6.28
CA CYS A 14 1.63 -0.84 -5.23
C CYS A 14 2.46 -1.22 -3.99
N SER A 15 2.51 -2.52 -3.73
CA SER A 15 3.38 -3.17 -2.77
C SER A 15 4.86 -2.94 -3.05
N GLU A 16 5.38 -3.27 -4.23
CA GLU A 16 6.80 -3.07 -4.57
C GLU A 16 7.24 -1.61 -4.38
N ILE A 17 6.41 -0.65 -4.78
CA ILE A 17 6.68 0.78 -4.59
C ILE A 17 6.76 1.13 -3.09
N ALA A 18 5.82 0.65 -2.28
CA ALA A 18 5.81 0.91 -0.85
C ALA A 18 7.02 0.29 -0.13
N ASP A 19 7.46 -0.90 -0.53
CA ASP A 19 8.70 -1.52 0.00
C ASP A 19 9.94 -0.72 -0.40
N ASP A 20 10.05 -0.31 -1.66
CA ASP A 20 11.18 0.50 -2.13
C ASP A 20 11.27 1.85 -1.39
N LEU A 21 10.14 2.51 -1.15
CA LEU A 21 10.09 3.74 -0.36
C LEU A 21 10.50 3.50 1.10
N HIS A 22 10.03 2.42 1.73
CA HIS A 22 10.42 2.06 3.09
C HIS A 22 11.93 1.78 3.21
N ARG A 23 12.50 1.06 2.24
CA ARG A 23 13.95 0.80 2.17
C ARG A 23 14.75 2.08 1.92
N ALA A 24 14.27 2.95 1.04
CA ALA A 24 14.89 4.25 0.79
C ALA A 24 14.90 5.14 2.05
N ALA A 25 13.89 5.01 2.91
CA ALA A 25 13.83 5.64 4.22
C ALA A 25 14.67 4.92 5.31
N GLY A 26 15.52 3.96 4.93
CA GLY A 26 16.38 3.24 5.88
C GLY A 26 15.64 2.24 6.77
N GLY A 27 14.44 1.80 6.38
CA GLY A 27 13.60 0.92 7.20
C GLY A 27 12.82 1.66 8.29
N GLU A 28 12.80 2.99 8.27
CA GLU A 28 11.93 3.79 9.14
C GLU A 28 10.52 3.93 8.55
N GLY A 29 9.53 4.18 9.41
CA GLY A 29 8.13 4.32 9.01
C GLY A 29 7.37 2.98 8.93
N GLN A 30 6.30 2.95 8.14
CA GLN A 30 5.39 1.81 8.02
C GLN A 30 4.94 1.60 6.58
N VAL A 31 4.84 0.34 6.15
CA VAL A 31 4.07 -0.03 4.95
C VAL A 31 2.66 -0.39 5.39
N ILE A 32 1.68 0.33 4.88
CA ILE A 32 0.26 0.16 5.22
C ILE A 32 -0.42 -0.53 4.04
N VAL A 33 -1.12 -1.63 4.32
CA VAL A 33 -1.89 -2.40 3.34
C VAL A 33 -3.36 -2.21 3.64
N PHE A 34 -4.08 -1.55 2.73
CA PHE A 34 -5.51 -1.32 2.81
C PHE A 34 -6.28 -2.34 2.00
N ARG A 35 -7.45 -2.72 2.50
CA ARG A 35 -8.41 -3.61 1.84
C ARG A 35 -9.84 -3.25 2.24
N SER A 36 -10.81 -3.79 1.51
CA SER A 36 -12.21 -3.72 1.93
C SER A 36 -12.41 -4.50 3.24
N ASN A 37 -13.29 -4.01 4.13
CA ASN A 37 -13.55 -4.64 5.43
C ASN A 37 -14.21 -6.03 5.33
N ASP A 38 -14.86 -6.31 4.20
CA ASP A 38 -15.44 -7.62 3.90
C ASP A 38 -14.40 -8.63 3.38
N ALA A 39 -13.17 -8.19 3.10
CA ALA A 39 -12.11 -9.03 2.57
C ALA A 39 -11.45 -9.88 3.67
N PRO A 40 -11.27 -11.20 3.47
CA PRO A 40 -10.58 -12.04 4.44
C PRO A 40 -9.08 -11.72 4.42
N TRP A 41 -8.50 -11.50 5.61
CA TRP A 41 -7.04 -11.42 5.74
C TRP A 41 -6.44 -12.83 5.70
N PRO A 42 -5.34 -13.06 4.96
CA PRO A 42 -4.60 -14.31 5.03
C PRO A 42 -4.10 -14.50 6.47
N ALA A 43 -3.76 -15.74 6.80
CA ALA A 43 -3.04 -16.02 8.03
C ALA A 43 -1.76 -15.15 8.08
N PRO A 44 -1.36 -14.67 9.28
CA PRO A 44 -0.28 -13.68 9.44
C PRO A 44 1.06 -14.10 8.85
N THR A 45 1.27 -15.41 8.70
CA THR A 45 2.41 -16.01 8.00
C THR A 45 1.97 -16.60 6.67
N VAL A 46 2.44 -15.99 5.59
CA VAL A 46 2.45 -16.60 4.27
C VAL A 46 3.91 -16.91 4.00
N GLU A 47 4.30 -18.17 4.08
CA GLU A 47 5.67 -18.56 3.73
C GLU A 47 5.93 -18.24 2.25
N ASN A 48 7.10 -17.65 1.97
CA ASN A 48 7.62 -17.36 0.63
C ASN A 48 7.00 -16.15 -0.12
N VAL A 49 6.80 -15.00 0.54
CA VAL A 49 6.57 -13.70 -0.16
C VAL A 49 7.88 -13.09 -0.70
N LYS A 50 9.04 -13.75 -0.54
CA LYS A 50 10.32 -13.28 -1.11
C LYS A 50 10.48 -13.81 -2.54
N PRO A 51 10.93 -13.00 -3.53
CA PRO A 51 11.73 -11.77 -3.37
C PRO A 51 11.00 -10.44 -3.62
N ARG A 52 9.69 -10.43 -3.87
CA ARG A 52 8.92 -9.23 -4.23
C ARG A 52 7.67 -9.16 -3.36
N PHE A 53 7.48 -8.04 -2.68
CA PHE A 53 6.28 -7.79 -1.88
C PHE A 53 5.07 -7.90 -2.81
N ASN A 54 4.33 -9.00 -2.70
CA ASN A 54 3.06 -9.22 -3.35
C ASN A 54 2.23 -10.08 -2.38
N PRO A 55 1.42 -9.44 -1.51
CA PRO A 55 0.50 -10.14 -0.64
C PRO A 55 -0.33 -11.16 -1.44
N PRO A 56 -0.58 -12.37 -0.90
CA PRO A 56 -1.25 -13.42 -1.65
C PRO A 56 -2.78 -13.24 -1.69
N PHE A 57 -3.27 -12.01 -1.84
CA PHE A 57 -4.70 -11.78 -1.99
C PHE A 57 -5.13 -12.32 -3.37
N ARG A 58 -5.77 -13.49 -3.37
CA ARG A 58 -6.25 -14.18 -4.58
C ARG A 58 -7.77 -14.18 -4.69
N ASP A 59 -8.41 -13.25 -3.99
CA ASP A 59 -9.87 -13.09 -4.01
C ASP A 59 -10.29 -11.99 -4.98
N SER A 60 -11.57 -12.00 -5.34
CA SER A 60 -12.17 -11.03 -6.25
C SER A 60 -12.69 -9.80 -5.52
N THR A 61 -12.11 -9.45 -4.36
CA THR A 61 -12.51 -8.21 -3.68
C THR A 61 -11.99 -7.03 -4.49
N THR A 62 -12.78 -5.97 -4.49
CA THR A 62 -12.45 -4.74 -5.20
C THR A 62 -12.14 -3.68 -4.16
N PHE A 63 -10.97 -3.06 -4.29
CA PHE A 63 -10.54 -1.96 -3.44
C PHE A 63 -10.37 -0.69 -4.27
N ASN A 64 -10.91 0.44 -3.80
CA ASN A 64 -10.80 1.74 -4.46
C ASN A 64 -9.71 2.57 -3.78
N TYR A 65 -8.87 3.23 -4.57
CA TYR A 65 -7.89 4.17 -4.06
C TYR A 65 -7.66 5.32 -5.07
N PRO A 66 -7.24 6.49 -4.58
CA PRO A 66 -7.00 7.66 -5.42
C PRO A 66 -5.85 7.42 -6.44
N GLN A 67 -5.98 7.95 -7.66
CA GLN A 67 -4.89 7.97 -8.65
C GLN A 67 -4.37 9.35 -8.97
N ASN A 68 -5.20 10.38 -8.81
CA ASN A 68 -4.76 11.76 -9.00
C ASN A 68 -5.40 12.65 -7.94
N LEU A 69 -4.79 13.79 -7.69
CA LEU A 69 -5.27 14.81 -6.74
C LEU A 69 -6.62 15.43 -7.16
N ASP A 70 -7.07 15.20 -8.39
CA ASP A 70 -8.40 15.59 -8.88
C ASP A 70 -9.53 14.67 -8.39
N GLY A 71 -9.20 13.60 -7.65
CA GLY A 71 -10.15 12.63 -7.13
C GLY A 71 -10.54 11.55 -8.13
N SER A 72 -9.84 11.42 -9.26
CA SER A 72 -10.00 10.26 -10.14
C SER A 72 -9.63 8.97 -9.39
N ILE A 73 -10.51 7.98 -9.53
CA ILE A 73 -10.47 6.71 -8.81
C ILE A 73 -9.91 5.64 -9.74
N ARG A 74 -8.96 4.84 -9.24
CA ARG A 74 -8.69 3.51 -9.81
C ARG A 74 -9.36 2.48 -8.96
N SER A 75 -10.17 1.68 -9.62
CA SER A 75 -10.63 0.40 -9.14
C SER A 75 -11.33 -0.29 -10.27
N LEU A 76 -10.97 -1.54 -10.56
CA LEU A 76 -11.96 -2.52 -11.01
C LEU A 76 -11.60 -3.97 -10.62
N ASP A 77 -10.34 -4.32 -10.31
CA ASP A 77 -9.98 -5.72 -9.97
C ASP A 77 -8.80 -5.89 -8.98
N GLU A 78 -8.39 -4.85 -8.25
CA GLU A 78 -7.32 -4.97 -7.25
C GLU A 78 -7.90 -5.25 -5.85
N ALA A 79 -7.43 -6.33 -5.22
CA ALA A 79 -7.92 -6.81 -3.92
C ALA A 79 -7.41 -6.00 -2.73
N TYR A 80 -6.45 -5.09 -2.95
CA TYR A 80 -5.78 -4.30 -1.93
C TYR A 80 -5.08 -3.09 -2.54
N HIS A 81 -4.61 -2.18 -1.69
CA HIS A 81 -3.62 -1.16 -2.03
C HIS A 81 -2.57 -1.08 -0.93
N ALA A 82 -1.31 -0.83 -1.28
CA ALA A 82 -0.22 -0.69 -0.32
C ALA A 82 0.51 0.64 -0.50
N VAL A 83 0.81 1.30 0.62
CA VAL A 83 1.45 2.62 0.65
C VAL A 83 2.51 2.70 1.72
N TYR A 84 3.49 3.59 1.55
CA TYR A 84 4.49 3.90 2.56
C TYR A 84 4.04 5.10 3.40
N SER A 85 4.37 5.10 4.70
CA SER A 85 4.16 6.23 5.60
C SER A 85 5.38 6.47 6.48
N ASP A 86 5.77 7.74 6.63
CA ASP A 86 6.82 8.18 7.57
C ASP A 86 6.26 8.45 8.99
N GLY A 87 4.96 8.20 9.22
CA GLY A 87 4.26 8.49 10.47
C GLY A 87 3.65 9.89 10.55
N ARG A 88 3.80 10.72 9.51
CA ARG A 88 3.09 12.00 9.38
C ARG A 88 2.37 12.10 8.02
N TYR A 89 3.01 11.60 6.98
CA TYR A 89 2.53 11.60 5.61
C TYR A 89 2.50 10.20 5.03
N VAL A 90 1.57 9.98 4.10
CA VAL A 90 1.51 8.84 3.21
C VAL A 90 2.13 9.23 1.88
N TYR A 91 2.96 8.35 1.33
CA TYR A 91 3.58 8.46 0.03
C TYR A 91 3.05 7.30 -0.82
N ASP A 92 2.20 7.66 -1.78
CA ASP A 92 1.58 6.74 -2.72
C ASP A 92 2.09 7.08 -4.12
N GLY A 93 3.07 6.30 -4.60
CA GLY A 93 3.70 6.54 -5.90
C GLY A 93 2.72 6.45 -7.09
N ALA A 94 1.52 5.89 -6.90
CA ALA A 94 0.48 5.90 -7.92
C ALA A 94 -0.35 7.19 -7.94
N LEU A 95 -0.37 7.95 -6.84
CA LEU A 95 -1.14 9.19 -6.69
C LEU A 95 -0.28 10.44 -6.81
N HIS A 96 0.77 10.53 -5.99
CA HIS A 96 1.66 11.69 -5.92
C HIS A 96 2.95 11.37 -5.16
N ASN A 97 4.07 11.96 -5.58
CA ASN A 97 5.36 11.79 -4.91
C ASN A 97 5.54 12.69 -3.67
N ASP A 98 4.67 13.70 -3.49
CA ASP A 98 4.65 14.50 -2.27
C ASP A 98 3.81 13.82 -1.19
N GLY A 99 4.26 13.91 0.06
CA GLY A 99 3.57 13.33 1.20
C GLY A 99 2.19 13.94 1.44
N ILE A 100 1.18 13.09 1.55
CA ILE A 100 -0.20 13.45 1.88
C ILE A 100 -0.40 13.28 3.39
N PRO A 101 -0.96 14.26 4.13
CA PRO A 101 -1.20 14.09 5.55
C PRO A 101 -1.99 12.80 5.82
N ILE A 102 -1.50 11.96 6.73
CA ILE A 102 -2.06 10.61 6.91
C ILE A 102 -3.55 10.60 7.28
N GLY A 103 -3.98 11.61 8.03
CA GLY A 103 -5.40 11.79 8.37
C GLY A 103 -6.26 12.17 7.18
N ASP A 104 -5.71 12.77 6.13
CA ASP A 104 -6.44 13.16 4.93
C ASP A 104 -6.44 12.03 3.90
N ASP A 105 -5.30 11.36 3.72
CA ASP A 105 -5.20 10.14 2.90
C ASP A 105 -6.20 9.07 3.38
N THR A 106 -6.17 8.74 4.68
CA THR A 106 -7.06 7.70 5.22
C THR A 106 -8.54 8.08 5.11
N LYS A 107 -8.90 9.35 5.26
CA LYS A 107 -10.29 9.81 5.04
C LYS A 107 -10.70 9.69 3.57
N LEU A 108 -9.79 10.01 2.65
CA LEU A 108 -10.04 9.92 1.22
C LEU A 108 -10.28 8.46 0.82
N VAL A 109 -9.39 7.55 1.24
CA VAL A 109 -9.52 6.11 1.02
C VAL A 109 -10.81 5.56 1.65
N ASP A 110 -11.15 5.95 2.88
CA ASP A 110 -12.42 5.58 3.53
C ASP A 110 -13.64 6.06 2.71
N SER A 111 -13.62 7.29 2.20
CA SER A 111 -14.73 7.86 1.43
C SER A 111 -14.98 7.14 0.09
N MET A 112 -13.96 6.48 -0.46
CA MET A 112 -14.03 5.75 -1.72
C MET A 112 -14.50 4.30 -1.56
N ASN A 113 -14.51 3.77 -0.34
CA ASN A 113 -14.82 2.37 -0.06
C ASN A 113 -16.08 2.27 0.83
N PRO A 114 -17.29 2.21 0.24
CA PRO A 114 -18.55 2.28 1.00
C PRO A 114 -18.77 1.09 1.95
N ASN A 115 -18.12 -0.05 1.71
CA ASN A 115 -18.14 -1.22 2.59
C ASN A 115 -17.17 -1.09 3.78
N GLY A 116 -16.46 0.04 3.87
CA GLY A 116 -15.44 0.32 4.88
C GLY A 116 -14.08 -0.27 4.53
N VAL A 117 -13.05 0.25 5.20
CA VAL A 117 -11.65 -0.09 4.96
C VAL A 117 -11.07 -0.79 6.18
N GLY A 118 -10.40 -1.91 5.93
CA GLY A 118 -9.54 -2.59 6.87
C GLY A 118 -8.08 -2.36 6.50
N TYR A 119 -7.18 -2.47 7.47
CA TYR A 119 -5.74 -2.38 7.20
C TYR A 119 -4.90 -3.36 8.02
N ARG A 120 -3.68 -3.60 7.52
CA ARG A 120 -2.57 -4.27 8.20
C ARG A 120 -1.28 -3.51 7.93
N LEU A 121 -0.30 -3.68 8.82
CA LEU A 121 1.06 -3.21 8.60
C LEU A 121 1.86 -4.34 7.97
N TYR A 122 2.58 -4.08 6.88
CA TYR A 122 3.46 -5.08 6.28
C TYR A 122 4.86 -4.94 6.86
N ASN A 123 5.45 -6.06 7.28
CA ASN A 123 6.86 -6.18 7.60
C ASN A 123 7.60 -6.79 6.40
N PRO A 124 8.36 -6.01 5.61
CA PRO A 124 9.06 -6.51 4.43
C PRO A 124 10.22 -7.46 4.74
N ASP A 125 10.83 -7.34 5.91
CA ASP A 125 11.93 -8.22 6.31
C ASP A 125 11.43 -9.64 6.62
N ALA A 126 10.30 -9.73 7.33
CA ALA A 126 9.66 -11.00 7.70
C ALA A 126 8.69 -11.53 6.63
N GLY A 127 8.17 -10.66 5.76
CA GLY A 127 7.12 -11.00 4.81
C GLY A 127 5.75 -11.19 5.47
N GLU A 128 5.47 -10.47 6.56
CA GLU A 128 4.30 -10.69 7.42
C GLU A 128 3.31 -9.52 7.41
N LEU A 129 2.02 -9.80 7.56
CA LEU A 129 0.97 -8.81 7.77
C LEU A 129 0.59 -8.76 9.27
N LEU A 130 0.87 -7.62 9.88
CA LEU A 130 0.73 -7.39 11.32
C LEU A 130 -0.51 -6.56 11.63
N LYS A 131 -1.15 -6.86 12.77
CA LYS A 131 -2.13 -5.96 13.40
C LYS A 131 -1.37 -4.95 14.24
N GLY A 132 -1.77 -3.68 14.17
CA GLY A 132 -1.18 -2.62 14.97
C GLY A 132 -1.74 -1.26 14.57
N PRO A 133 -1.44 -0.21 15.34
CA PRO A 133 -1.84 1.15 14.98
C PRO A 133 -1.00 1.69 13.82
N ILE A 134 -1.63 2.53 13.00
CA ILE A 134 -0.91 3.41 12.07
C ILE A 134 -0.30 4.55 12.90
N ASN A 135 0.99 4.79 12.75
CA ASN A 135 1.69 5.87 13.43
C ASN A 135 1.19 7.24 12.94
N GLY A 136 0.94 8.16 13.88
CA GLY A 136 0.48 9.52 13.57
C GLY A 136 -1.01 9.65 13.22
N LYS A 137 -1.79 8.57 13.36
CA LYS A 137 -3.25 8.56 13.28
C LYS A 137 -3.89 8.54 14.67
#